data_AF-A0A836XJW6-F1
#
_entry.id   AF-A0A836XJW6-F1
#
_cell.length_a   1.000
_cell.length_b   1.000
_cell.length_c   1.000
_cell.angle_alpha   90.00
_cell.angle_beta   90.00
_cell.angle_gamma   90.00
#
_symmetry.space_group_name_H-M   'P 1'
#
loop_
_entity.id
_entity.type
_entity.pdbx_description
1 polymer ?
#
loop_
_entity_poly.entity_id
_entity_poly.type
_entity_poly.pdbx_seq_one_letter_code
_entity_poly.pdbx_strand_id
1 'polypeptide(L)'
;MDKKFLLQIVGLGCILAFISGCTPTTTTQSGSVPVAFIATTEDASLYEQAETLFVRAQSVEVPSEILLQAAILFAKSGDKNRTVESLALIDPDELKNVDFISYTLLGIELNLQSASPAEALLKLQATRFIALKSSFKRQDVLHILSLESDISAKLGNIESSINASIQLAQLLNKKSDVLNVHNKIWRQLSAQPYNVLQQCFNEAEPILGLWCNLAADMRLFQSNHPGQLTQFNTWKTANFSHPAARTPPSGKTRQWRTW
;
A
#
# COMPACT_ATOMS: atom_id res chain seq x y z
N MET A 1 50.57 22.74 48.28
CA MET A 1 49.67 22.02 49.20
C MET A 1 48.47 22.93 49.41
N ASP A 2 47.37 22.72 48.70
CA ASP A 2 46.13 23.47 48.92
C ASP A 2 44.92 22.55 48.86
N LYS A 3 44.33 22.33 50.04
CA LYS A 3 43.26 21.38 50.36
C LYS A 3 41.89 21.93 50.00
N LYS A 4 41.66 22.29 48.74
CA LYS A 4 40.34 22.74 48.25
C LYS A 4 39.85 22.06 46.97
N PHE A 5 40.53 21.00 46.51
CA PHE A 5 40.18 20.28 45.29
C PHE A 5 39.46 18.93 45.50
N LEU A 6 39.08 18.58 46.73
CA LEU A 6 38.58 17.24 47.08
C LEU A 6 37.22 17.22 47.79
N LEU A 7 36.40 18.27 47.63
CA LEU A 7 35.05 18.30 48.24
C LEU A 7 33.99 18.92 47.32
N GLN A 8 33.92 18.47 46.08
CA GLN A 8 32.77 18.70 45.19
C GLN A 8 32.30 17.42 44.49
N ILE A 9 32.66 16.26 45.02
CA ILE A 9 32.08 14.97 44.66
C ILE A 9 31.09 14.64 45.77
N VAL A 10 29.82 14.99 45.59
CA VAL A 10 28.61 14.38 46.16
C VAL A 10 27.45 15.32 45.79
N GLY A 11 26.55 14.84 44.94
CA GLY A 11 25.24 15.46 44.75
C GLY A 11 24.96 16.01 43.35
N LEU A 12 24.79 15.13 42.37
CA LEU A 12 23.84 15.26 41.25
C LEU A 12 23.93 13.92 40.49
N GLY A 13 23.16 12.91 40.84
CA GLY A 13 21.72 12.88 40.56
C GLY A 13 21.53 12.26 39.18
N CYS A 14 21.51 10.92 39.13
CA CYS A 14 21.32 10.10 37.94
C CYS A 14 20.08 10.54 37.14
N ILE A 15 20.28 11.22 36.02
CA ILE A 15 19.24 11.39 35.00
C ILE A 15 19.41 10.24 33.99
N LEU A 16 18.90 9.07 34.35
CA LEU A 16 18.53 8.03 33.39
C LEU A 16 17.16 8.41 32.83
N ALA A 17 17.15 9.33 31.87
CA ALA A 17 15.96 9.59 31.07
C ALA A 17 15.86 8.48 30.01
N PHE A 18 14.85 7.63 30.18
CA PHE A 18 14.35 6.70 29.19
C PHE A 18 14.19 7.41 27.85
N ILE A 19 15.08 7.13 26.90
CA ILE A 19 14.80 7.35 25.48
C ILE A 19 13.85 6.21 25.11
N SER A 20 12.56 6.40 25.39
CA SER A 20 11.51 5.59 24.80
C SER A 20 11.67 5.73 23.29
N GLY A 21 12.15 4.64 22.67
CA GLY A 21 12.25 4.55 21.23
C GLY A 21 10.90 4.92 20.63
N CYS A 22 10.87 6.05 19.93
CA CYS A 22 9.90 6.24 18.89
C CYS A 22 10.22 5.16 17.86
N THR A 23 9.59 3.99 17.99
CA THR A 23 9.40 3.11 16.84
C THR A 23 8.70 3.98 15.81
N PRO A 24 9.34 4.30 14.67
CA PRO A 24 8.63 5.00 13.62
C PRO A 24 7.48 4.09 13.23
N THR A 25 6.27 4.49 13.57
CA THR A 25 5.09 3.90 12.96
C THR A 25 5.19 4.34 11.51
N THR A 26 5.81 3.52 10.68
CA THR A 26 5.82 3.66 9.22
C THR A 26 4.37 3.61 8.80
N THR A 27 3.72 4.77 8.84
CA THR A 27 2.47 5.00 8.14
C THR A 27 2.91 4.95 6.69
N THR A 28 2.80 3.78 6.06
CA THR A 28 3.14 3.62 4.65
C THR A 28 2.25 4.59 3.89
N GLN A 29 2.81 5.73 3.51
CA GLN A 29 2.06 6.79 2.82
C GLN A 29 1.42 6.26 1.54
N SER A 30 1.93 5.15 0.98
CA SER A 30 1.33 4.48 -0.17
C SER A 30 -0.14 4.10 0.06
N GLY A 31 -0.54 3.72 1.28
CA GLY A 31 -1.87 3.14 1.53
C GLY A 31 -2.04 1.72 0.97
N SER A 32 -0.95 1.11 0.52
CA SER A 32 -0.84 -0.30 0.15
C SER A 32 -0.92 -1.17 1.41
N VAL A 33 -1.69 -2.25 1.34
CA VAL A 33 -1.71 -3.32 2.35
C VAL A 33 -0.37 -4.07 2.27
N PRO A 34 0.19 -4.62 3.36
CA PRO A 34 1.53 -5.23 3.38
C PRO A 34 1.69 -6.53 2.55
N VAL A 35 0.85 -6.76 1.55
CA VAL A 35 1.01 -7.84 0.57
C VAL A 35 1.75 -7.26 -0.63
N ALA A 36 3.03 -6.91 -0.45
CA ALA A 36 3.92 -6.51 -1.54
C ALA A 36 5.16 -7.40 -1.50
N PHE A 37 5.65 -7.81 -2.66
CA PHE A 37 6.87 -8.58 -2.78
C PHE A 37 8.11 -7.70 -2.62
N ILE A 38 8.08 -6.47 -3.15
CA ILE A 38 9.25 -5.60 -3.18
C ILE A 38 9.37 -4.82 -1.87
N ALA A 39 10.46 -5.04 -1.15
CA ALA A 39 10.77 -4.30 0.07
C ALA A 39 11.19 -2.86 -0.23
N THR A 40 11.05 -2.00 0.78
CA THR A 40 11.48 -0.59 0.72
C THR A 40 12.84 -0.34 1.37
N THR A 41 13.44 -1.40 1.92
CA THR A 41 14.70 -1.37 2.67
C THR A 41 15.55 -2.57 2.28
N GLU A 42 16.86 -2.38 2.28
CA GLU A 42 17.80 -3.44 1.93
C GLU A 42 17.97 -4.48 3.05
N ASP A 43 18.11 -5.76 2.66
CA ASP A 43 18.40 -6.87 3.56
C ASP A 43 19.50 -7.78 2.96
N ALA A 44 20.72 -7.65 3.49
CA ALA A 44 21.87 -8.39 3.01
C ALA A 44 21.74 -9.92 3.17
N SER A 45 21.05 -10.40 4.21
CA SER A 45 20.87 -11.83 4.43
C SER A 45 19.93 -12.45 3.39
N LEU A 46 18.86 -11.73 3.03
CA LEU A 46 17.96 -12.16 1.96
C LEU A 46 18.64 -12.11 0.59
N TYR A 47 19.50 -11.11 0.36
CA TYR A 47 20.29 -11.00 -0.86
C TYR A 47 21.24 -12.20 -1.05
N GLU A 48 22.01 -12.58 -0.01
CA GLU A 48 22.92 -13.73 -0.09
C GLU A 48 22.19 -15.05 -0.35
N GLN A 49 21.00 -15.23 0.25
CA GLN A 49 20.15 -16.38 -0.02
C GLN A 49 19.63 -16.38 -1.46
N ALA A 50 19.25 -15.22 -1.98
CA ALA A 50 18.80 -15.05 -3.36
C ALA A 50 19.92 -15.41 -4.36
N GLU A 51 21.14 -14.90 -4.14
CA GLU A 51 22.32 -15.22 -4.96
C GLU A 51 22.62 -16.72 -4.97
N THR A 52 22.52 -17.38 -3.82
CA THR A 52 22.74 -18.83 -3.73
C THR A 52 21.74 -19.60 -4.61
N LEU A 53 20.46 -19.22 -4.59
CA LEU A 53 19.45 -19.83 -5.45
C LEU A 53 19.67 -19.50 -6.92
N PHE A 54 20.05 -18.25 -7.23
CA PHE A 54 20.31 -17.80 -8.59
C PHE A 54 21.46 -18.58 -9.24
N VAL A 55 22.57 -18.76 -8.52
CA VAL A 55 23.70 -19.58 -8.97
C VAL A 55 23.29 -21.04 -9.14
N ARG A 56 22.53 -21.59 -8.18
CA ARG A 56 22.03 -22.98 -8.28
C ARG A 56 21.17 -23.20 -9.52
N ALA A 57 20.33 -22.24 -9.88
CA ALA A 57 19.44 -22.34 -11.04
C ALA A 57 20.21 -22.56 -12.35
N GLN A 58 21.42 -21.99 -12.47
CA GLN A 58 22.26 -22.15 -13.66
C GLN A 58 22.75 -23.60 -13.90
N SER A 59 22.61 -24.48 -12.90
CA SER A 59 23.04 -25.87 -12.97
C SER A 59 21.88 -26.87 -13.14
N VAL A 60 20.65 -26.38 -13.37
CA VAL A 60 19.44 -27.21 -13.48
C VAL A 60 18.83 -27.06 -14.87
N GLU A 61 18.33 -28.16 -15.43
CA GLU A 61 17.75 -28.20 -16.78
C GLU A 61 16.48 -27.33 -16.92
N VAL A 62 15.64 -27.30 -15.88
CA VAL A 62 14.39 -26.51 -15.81
C VAL A 62 14.49 -25.52 -14.64
N PRO A 63 15.05 -24.31 -14.86
CA PRO A 63 15.44 -23.42 -13.77
C PRO A 63 14.33 -22.49 -13.26
N SER A 64 13.21 -22.37 -13.99
CA SER A 64 12.20 -21.33 -13.81
C SER A 64 11.63 -21.21 -12.39
N GLU A 65 11.36 -22.34 -11.71
CA GLU A 65 10.87 -22.34 -10.33
C GLU A 65 11.93 -21.82 -9.33
N ILE A 66 13.20 -22.18 -9.54
CA ILE A 66 14.32 -21.73 -8.67
C ILE A 66 14.63 -20.26 -8.92
N LEU A 67 14.61 -19.83 -10.18
CA LEU A 67 14.77 -18.42 -10.56
C LEU A 67 13.66 -17.55 -9.97
N LEU A 68 12.42 -18.02 -9.92
CA LEU A 68 11.33 -17.29 -9.28
C LEU A 68 11.57 -17.13 -7.78
N GLN A 69 12.04 -18.17 -7.09
CA GLN A 69 12.36 -18.09 -5.67
C GLN A 69 13.50 -17.08 -5.41
N ALA A 70 14.54 -17.09 -6.25
CA ALA A 70 15.61 -16.09 -6.22
C ALA A 70 15.06 -14.67 -6.45
N ALA A 71 14.23 -14.48 -7.49
CA ALA A 71 13.61 -13.19 -7.81
C ALA A 71 12.79 -12.63 -6.64
N ILE A 72 11.98 -13.48 -5.98
CA ILE A 72 11.19 -13.07 -4.81
C ILE A 72 12.10 -12.68 -3.64
N LEU A 73 13.22 -13.37 -3.42
CA LEU A 73 14.18 -13.01 -2.37
C LEU A 73 14.92 -11.71 -2.69
N PHE A 74 15.35 -11.51 -3.94
CA PHE A 74 15.91 -10.22 -4.38
C PHE A 74 14.92 -9.07 -4.20
N ALA A 75 13.64 -9.29 -4.54
CA ALA A 75 12.60 -8.28 -4.34
C ALA A 75 12.46 -7.92 -2.86
N LYS A 76 12.44 -8.94 -1.98
CA LYS A 76 12.37 -8.76 -0.52
C LYS A 76 13.65 -8.19 0.08
N SER A 77 14.80 -8.37 -0.57
CA SER A 77 16.06 -7.75 -0.17
C SER A 77 16.18 -6.31 -0.66
N GLY A 78 15.22 -5.81 -1.44
CA GLY A 78 15.25 -4.47 -2.05
C GLY A 78 16.06 -4.38 -3.35
N ASP A 79 16.65 -5.49 -3.85
CA ASP A 79 17.43 -5.47 -5.09
C ASP A 79 16.52 -5.62 -6.32
N LYS A 80 16.08 -4.47 -6.82
CA LYS A 80 15.23 -4.38 -8.00
C LYS A 80 15.93 -4.91 -9.26
N ASN A 81 17.22 -4.65 -9.43
CA ASN A 81 17.94 -5.01 -10.66
C ASN A 81 18.06 -6.52 -10.76
N ARG A 82 18.49 -7.18 -9.68
CA ARG A 82 18.56 -8.64 -9.62
C ARG A 82 17.19 -9.31 -9.73
N THR A 83 16.15 -8.68 -9.20
CA THR A 83 14.77 -9.14 -9.40
C THR A 83 14.43 -9.17 -10.88
N VAL A 84 14.70 -8.08 -11.62
CA VAL A 84 14.42 -7.97 -13.06
C VAL A 84 15.24 -8.98 -13.86
N GLU A 85 16.55 -9.08 -13.58
CA GLU A 85 17.44 -10.06 -14.22
C GLU A 85 16.93 -11.49 -14.03
N SER A 86 16.54 -11.85 -12.81
CA SER A 86 16.03 -13.18 -12.49
C SER A 86 14.72 -13.47 -13.22
N LEU A 87 13.79 -12.53 -13.26
CA LEU A 87 12.53 -12.71 -13.98
C LEU A 87 12.70 -12.84 -15.50
N ALA A 88 13.69 -12.16 -16.08
CA ALA A 88 13.94 -12.22 -17.52
C ALA A 88 14.43 -13.60 -18.00
N LEU A 89 14.93 -14.44 -17.09
CA LEU A 89 15.44 -15.78 -17.37
C LEU A 89 14.38 -16.88 -17.17
N ILE A 90 13.19 -16.54 -16.67
CA ILE A 90 12.11 -17.49 -16.40
C ILE A 90 11.32 -17.75 -17.68
N ASP A 91 11.11 -19.03 -18.01
CA ASP A 91 10.06 -19.43 -18.94
C ASP A 91 8.73 -19.55 -18.16
N PRO A 92 7.73 -18.68 -18.41
CA PRO A 92 6.47 -18.73 -17.69
C PRO A 92 5.68 -20.01 -17.92
N ASP A 93 5.87 -20.70 -19.05
CA ASP A 93 5.13 -21.93 -19.39
C ASP A 93 5.61 -23.13 -18.57
N GLU A 94 6.83 -23.08 -18.05
CA GLU A 94 7.37 -24.08 -17.10
C GLU A 94 6.81 -23.91 -15.68
N LEU A 95 6.30 -22.72 -15.34
CA LEU A 95 5.80 -22.45 -14.00
C LEU A 95 4.50 -23.19 -13.73
N LYS A 96 4.36 -23.73 -12.52
CA LYS A 96 3.06 -24.19 -12.00
C LYS A 96 2.15 -22.98 -11.76
N ASN A 97 0.85 -23.21 -11.66
CA ASN A 97 -0.13 -22.12 -11.53
C ASN A 97 0.12 -21.19 -10.33
N VAL A 98 0.51 -21.73 -9.18
CA VAL A 98 0.82 -20.92 -7.98
C VAL A 98 2.05 -20.05 -8.19
N ASP A 99 3.06 -20.59 -8.87
CA ASP A 99 4.29 -19.87 -9.18
C ASP A 99 4.06 -18.82 -10.27
N PHE A 100 3.25 -19.14 -11.28
CA PHE A 100 2.84 -18.20 -12.32
C PHE A 100 2.07 -16.99 -11.76
N ILE A 101 1.22 -17.20 -10.74
CA ILE A 101 0.56 -16.09 -10.03
C ILE A 101 1.60 -15.19 -9.38
N SER A 102 2.54 -15.76 -8.63
CA SER A 102 3.59 -15.01 -7.93
C SER A 102 4.50 -14.25 -8.90
N TYR A 103 4.91 -14.91 -9.99
CA TYR A 103 5.66 -14.34 -11.11
C TYR A 103 4.93 -13.13 -11.71
N THR A 104 3.63 -13.27 -11.98
CA THR A 104 2.82 -12.22 -12.60
C THR A 104 2.69 -11.01 -11.67
N LEU A 105 2.38 -11.24 -10.39
CA LEU A 105 2.23 -10.18 -9.39
C LEU A 105 3.54 -9.43 -9.15
N LEU A 106 4.66 -10.13 -9.04
CA LEU A 106 5.98 -9.51 -8.92
C LEU A 106 6.34 -8.66 -10.15
N GLY A 107 6.05 -9.16 -11.35
CA GLY A 107 6.23 -8.40 -12.59
C GLY A 107 5.34 -7.15 -12.67
N ILE A 108 4.13 -7.19 -12.11
CA ILE A 108 3.23 -6.03 -12.03
C ILE A 108 3.81 -4.97 -11.09
N GLU A 109 4.29 -5.36 -9.90
CA GLU A 109 4.91 -4.44 -8.96
C GLU A 109 6.14 -3.75 -9.57
N LEU A 110 7.00 -4.49 -10.26
CA LEU A 110 8.16 -3.93 -10.96
C LEU A 110 7.77 -2.90 -12.00
N ASN A 111 6.74 -3.20 -12.81
CA ASN A 111 6.21 -2.26 -13.80
C ASN A 111 5.68 -0.98 -13.13
N LEU A 112 4.96 -1.10 -12.01
CA LEU A 112 4.48 0.07 -11.25
C LEU A 112 5.61 0.93 -10.68
N GLN A 113 6.70 0.31 -10.24
CA GLN A 113 7.90 1.00 -9.75
C GLN A 113 8.73 1.63 -10.88
N SER A 114 8.69 1.06 -12.09
CA SER A 114 9.34 1.62 -13.28
C SER A 114 8.47 2.65 -14.03
N ALA A 115 7.34 3.07 -13.43
CA ALA A 115 6.38 4.00 -14.04
C ALA A 115 5.79 3.50 -15.38
N SER A 116 5.58 2.19 -15.49
CA SER A 116 5.03 1.47 -16.64
C SER A 116 3.65 0.86 -16.31
N PRO A 117 2.62 1.67 -15.98
CA PRO A 117 1.33 1.15 -15.54
C PRO A 117 0.53 0.45 -16.65
N ALA A 118 0.78 0.75 -17.93
CA ALA A 118 0.13 0.08 -19.05
C ALA A 118 0.62 -1.38 -19.16
N GLU A 119 1.90 -1.60 -19.01
CA GLU A 119 2.54 -2.93 -19.01
C GLU A 119 2.10 -3.74 -17.78
N ALA A 120 1.91 -3.08 -16.63
CA ALA A 120 1.29 -3.68 -15.46
C ALA A 120 -0.15 -4.14 -15.74
N LEU A 121 -0.95 -3.30 -16.41
CA LEU A 121 -2.32 -3.66 -16.79
C LEU A 121 -2.36 -4.88 -17.74
N LEU A 122 -1.47 -4.93 -18.73
CA LEU A 122 -1.38 -6.07 -19.66
C LEU A 122 -1.13 -7.39 -18.93
N LYS A 123 -0.29 -7.39 -17.88
CA LYS A 123 -0.05 -8.59 -17.05
C LYS A 123 -1.30 -9.04 -16.28
N LEU A 124 -2.07 -8.12 -15.72
CA LEU A 124 -3.36 -8.43 -15.08
C LEU A 124 -4.40 -9.00 -16.07
N GLN A 125 -4.28 -8.60 -17.34
CA GLN A 125 -5.19 -9.02 -18.41
C GLN A 125 -4.72 -10.27 -19.16
N ALA A 126 -3.57 -10.85 -18.78
CA ALA A 126 -3.05 -12.04 -19.42
C ALA A 126 -4.04 -13.21 -19.28
N THR A 127 -4.33 -13.89 -20.39
CA THR A 127 -5.33 -14.98 -20.46
C THR A 127 -5.15 -16.03 -19.37
N ARG A 128 -3.90 -16.49 -19.17
CA ARG A 128 -3.57 -17.47 -18.13
C ARG A 128 -3.84 -16.94 -16.73
N PHE A 129 -3.50 -15.69 -16.45
CA PHE A 129 -3.74 -15.09 -15.14
C PHE A 129 -5.24 -14.96 -14.84
N ILE A 130 -6.03 -14.54 -15.84
CA ILE A 130 -7.50 -14.49 -15.74
C ILE A 130 -8.09 -15.88 -15.51
N ALA A 131 -7.60 -16.91 -16.21
CA ALA A 131 -8.08 -18.28 -16.06
C ALA A 131 -7.83 -18.84 -14.64
N LEU A 132 -6.85 -18.30 -13.92
CA LEU A 132 -6.51 -18.73 -12.56
C LEU A 132 -7.30 -18.03 -11.45
N LYS A 133 -8.23 -17.12 -11.78
CA LYS A 133 -8.99 -16.35 -10.79
C LYS A 133 -9.67 -17.19 -9.70
N SER A 134 -10.21 -18.35 -10.05
CA SER A 134 -10.86 -19.27 -9.10
C SER A 134 -9.88 -19.93 -8.13
N SER A 135 -8.58 -19.94 -8.45
CA SER A 135 -7.52 -20.54 -7.64
C SER A 135 -6.82 -19.54 -6.69
N PHE A 136 -7.13 -18.24 -6.82
CA PHE A 136 -6.50 -17.21 -6.02
C PHE A 136 -6.79 -17.41 -4.53
N LYS A 137 -5.72 -17.41 -3.73
CA LYS A 137 -5.85 -17.39 -2.27
C LYS A 137 -6.30 -16.00 -1.85
N ARG A 138 -6.84 -15.90 -0.63
CA ARG A 138 -7.26 -14.61 -0.07
C ARG A 138 -6.17 -13.53 -0.17
N GLN A 139 -4.91 -13.88 0.08
CA GLN A 139 -3.81 -12.92 0.00
C GLN A 139 -3.57 -12.43 -1.43
N ASP A 140 -3.70 -13.31 -2.43
CA ASP A 140 -3.58 -12.94 -3.85
C ASP A 140 -4.69 -11.95 -4.22
N VAL A 141 -5.93 -12.20 -3.78
CA VAL A 141 -7.07 -11.28 -4.03
C VAL A 141 -6.82 -9.90 -3.42
N LEU A 142 -6.36 -9.84 -2.16
CA LEU A 142 -6.05 -8.56 -1.50
C LEU A 142 -4.94 -7.81 -2.25
N HIS A 143 -3.91 -8.54 -2.70
CA HIS A 143 -2.80 -7.95 -3.44
C HIS A 143 -3.27 -7.41 -4.80
N ILE A 144 -4.02 -8.21 -5.56
CA ILE A 144 -4.54 -7.85 -6.87
C ILE A 144 -5.40 -6.58 -6.78
N LEU A 145 -6.31 -6.49 -5.80
CA LEU A 145 -7.13 -5.29 -5.61
C LEU A 145 -6.28 -4.04 -5.28
N SER A 146 -5.19 -4.22 -4.52
CA SER A 146 -4.24 -3.13 -4.27
C SER A 146 -3.57 -2.68 -5.56
N LEU A 147 -3.08 -3.63 -6.38
CA LEU A 147 -2.41 -3.36 -7.65
C LEU A 147 -3.36 -2.76 -8.70
N GLU A 148 -4.56 -3.30 -8.86
CA GLU A 148 -5.62 -2.75 -9.73
C GLU A 148 -5.91 -1.30 -9.38
N SER A 149 -5.98 -1.01 -8.08
CA SER A 149 -6.14 0.36 -7.61
C SER A 149 -4.96 1.25 -8.00
N ASP A 150 -3.72 0.80 -7.78
CA ASP A 150 -2.51 1.57 -8.11
C ASP A 150 -2.32 1.78 -9.62
N ILE A 151 -2.58 0.75 -10.43
CA ILE A 151 -2.54 0.80 -11.90
C ILE A 151 -3.57 1.80 -12.40
N SER A 152 -4.83 1.68 -11.96
CA SER A 152 -5.91 2.57 -12.41
C SER A 152 -5.63 4.02 -12.06
N ALA A 153 -5.11 4.30 -10.85
CA ALA A 153 -4.72 5.65 -10.45
C ALA A 153 -3.63 6.23 -11.35
N LYS A 154 -2.58 5.45 -11.64
CA LYS A 154 -1.47 5.89 -12.52
C LYS A 154 -1.90 6.07 -13.97
N LEU A 155 -2.92 5.35 -14.43
CA LEU A 155 -3.54 5.53 -15.74
C LEU A 155 -4.58 6.68 -15.77
N GLY A 156 -4.83 7.35 -14.65
CA GLY A 156 -5.81 8.44 -14.56
C GLY A 156 -7.27 7.97 -14.44
N ASN A 157 -7.53 6.67 -14.32
CA ASN A 157 -8.86 6.12 -14.06
C ASN A 157 -9.15 6.10 -12.56
N ILE A 158 -9.59 7.25 -12.04
CA ILE A 158 -9.81 7.45 -10.60
C ILE A 158 -10.97 6.58 -10.08
N GLU A 159 -12.08 6.46 -10.82
CA GLU A 159 -13.22 5.66 -10.38
C GLU A 159 -12.86 4.18 -10.21
N SER A 160 -12.17 3.60 -11.19
CA SER A 160 -11.71 2.21 -11.08
C SER A 160 -10.69 2.04 -9.94
N SER A 161 -9.83 3.04 -9.74
CA SER A 161 -8.88 3.02 -8.62
C SER A 161 -9.57 2.98 -7.26
N ILE A 162 -10.59 3.82 -7.07
CA ILE A 162 -11.32 3.90 -5.80
C ILE A 162 -12.20 2.67 -5.61
N ASN A 163 -12.86 2.17 -6.65
CA ASN A 163 -13.66 0.95 -6.56
C ASN A 163 -12.82 -0.26 -6.12
N ALA A 164 -11.62 -0.44 -6.69
CA ALA A 164 -10.71 -1.48 -6.25
C ALA A 164 -10.27 -1.28 -4.78
N SER A 165 -10.02 -0.03 -4.35
CA SER A 165 -9.75 0.28 -2.94
C SER A 165 -10.95 0.02 -2.01
N ILE A 166 -12.18 0.30 -2.43
CA ILE A 166 -13.39 0.01 -1.65
C ILE A 166 -13.53 -1.50 -1.44
N GLN A 167 -13.38 -2.29 -2.51
CA GLN A 167 -13.41 -3.75 -2.43
C GLN A 167 -12.29 -4.29 -1.54
N LEU A 168 -11.08 -3.73 -1.65
CA LEU A 168 -9.95 -4.08 -0.78
C LEU A 168 -10.30 -3.83 0.69
N ALA A 169 -10.82 -2.65 1.03
CA ALA A 169 -11.18 -2.28 2.39
C ALA A 169 -12.25 -3.23 2.99
N GLN A 170 -13.20 -3.71 2.18
CA GLN A 170 -14.23 -4.66 2.63
C GLN A 170 -13.66 -6.03 3.02
N LEU A 171 -12.53 -6.44 2.42
CA LEU A 171 -11.89 -7.73 2.68
C LEU A 171 -10.84 -7.69 3.81
N LEU A 172 -10.54 -6.50 4.35
CA LEU A 172 -9.57 -6.32 5.43
C LEU A 172 -10.20 -6.48 6.81
N ASN A 173 -9.50 -7.22 7.68
CA ASN A 173 -9.98 -7.46 9.05
C ASN A 173 -9.41 -6.45 10.06
N LYS A 174 -8.20 -5.91 9.80
CA LYS A 174 -7.53 -4.99 10.71
C LYS A 174 -8.00 -3.56 10.45
N LYS A 175 -8.47 -2.88 11.50
CA LYS A 175 -8.90 -1.48 11.43
C LYS A 175 -7.80 -0.54 10.93
N SER A 176 -6.53 -0.83 11.27
CA SER A 176 -5.37 -0.08 10.76
C SER A 176 -5.25 -0.15 9.23
N ASP A 177 -5.45 -1.34 8.66
CA ASP A 177 -5.29 -1.58 7.23
C ASP A 177 -6.45 -0.95 6.47
N VAL A 178 -7.67 -1.09 6.99
CA VAL A 178 -8.87 -0.38 6.47
C VAL A 178 -8.63 1.13 6.48
N LEU A 179 -8.10 1.68 7.57
CA LEU A 179 -7.77 3.11 7.67
C LEU A 179 -6.73 3.53 6.62
N ASN A 180 -5.71 2.71 6.37
CA ASN A 180 -4.70 2.99 5.34
C ASN A 180 -5.33 3.06 3.94
N VAL A 181 -6.24 2.14 3.61
CA VAL A 181 -6.97 2.17 2.33
C VAL A 181 -7.92 3.37 2.25
N HIS A 182 -8.64 3.69 3.32
CA HIS A 182 -9.49 4.89 3.38
C HIS A 182 -8.68 6.19 3.21
N ASN A 183 -7.46 6.25 3.76
CA ASN A 183 -6.55 7.38 3.55
C ASN A 183 -6.15 7.50 2.07
N LYS A 184 -5.91 6.39 1.38
CA LYS A 184 -5.60 6.36 -0.06
C LYS A 184 -6.77 6.87 -0.89
N ILE A 185 -7.98 6.36 -0.64
CA ILE A 185 -9.23 6.86 -1.28
C ILE A 185 -9.35 8.37 -1.06
N TRP A 186 -9.23 8.81 0.19
CA TRP A 186 -9.35 10.21 0.53
C TRP A 186 -8.34 11.09 -0.20
N ARG A 187 -7.06 10.68 -0.25
CA ARG A 187 -6.01 11.42 -0.97
C ARG A 187 -6.32 11.55 -2.47
N GLN A 188 -6.81 10.50 -3.10
CA GLN A 188 -7.16 10.54 -4.54
C GLN A 188 -8.34 11.49 -4.79
N LEU A 189 -9.39 11.43 -3.98
CA LEU A 189 -10.57 12.28 -4.12
C LEU A 189 -10.29 13.74 -3.76
N SER A 190 -9.55 13.98 -2.67
CA SER A 190 -9.19 15.34 -2.26
C SER A 190 -8.19 16.03 -3.19
N ALA A 191 -7.63 15.31 -4.18
CA ALA A 191 -6.88 15.89 -5.29
C ALA A 191 -7.77 16.33 -6.47
N GLN A 192 -9.03 15.87 -6.53
CA GLN A 192 -9.92 16.17 -7.65
C GLN A 192 -10.56 17.57 -7.52
N PRO A 193 -10.88 18.22 -8.66
CA PRO A 193 -11.66 19.44 -8.68
C PRO A 193 -13.14 19.16 -8.36
N TYR A 194 -13.86 20.19 -7.91
CA TYR A 194 -15.24 20.05 -7.42
C TYR A 194 -16.20 19.47 -8.47
N ASN A 195 -16.10 19.89 -9.74
CA ASN A 195 -16.96 19.41 -10.82
C ASN A 195 -16.81 17.90 -11.05
N VAL A 196 -15.58 17.37 -10.96
CA VAL A 196 -15.31 15.93 -11.08
C VAL A 196 -15.92 15.17 -9.90
N LEU A 197 -15.80 15.70 -8.69
CA LEU A 197 -16.39 15.11 -7.49
C LEU A 197 -17.92 15.09 -7.54
N GLN A 198 -18.52 16.15 -8.09
CA GLN A 198 -19.98 16.25 -8.25
C GLN A 198 -20.50 15.25 -9.29
N GLN A 199 -19.80 15.09 -10.42
CA GLN A 199 -20.16 14.08 -11.41
C GLN A 199 -20.05 12.66 -10.84
N CYS A 200 -18.92 12.35 -10.19
CA CYS A 200 -18.73 11.05 -9.54
C CYS A 200 -19.85 10.75 -8.52
N PHE A 201 -20.27 11.74 -7.72
CA PHE A 201 -21.36 11.54 -6.79
C PHE A 201 -22.68 11.14 -7.47
N ASN A 202 -22.99 11.77 -8.60
CA ASN A 202 -24.27 11.58 -9.29
C ASN A 202 -24.34 10.29 -10.11
N GLU A 203 -23.21 9.86 -10.67
CA GLU A 203 -23.15 8.79 -11.67
C GLU A 203 -22.60 7.46 -11.13
N ALA A 204 -21.92 7.47 -9.98
CA ALA A 204 -21.27 6.28 -9.45
C ALA A 204 -22.18 5.39 -8.59
N GLU A 205 -21.73 4.15 -8.39
CA GLU A 205 -22.30 3.22 -7.41
C GLU A 205 -22.39 3.82 -6.01
N PRO A 206 -23.40 3.45 -5.18
CA PRO A 206 -23.73 4.18 -3.95
C PRO A 206 -22.57 4.42 -2.98
N ILE A 207 -21.66 3.46 -2.79
CA ILE A 207 -20.52 3.63 -1.87
C ILE A 207 -19.50 4.62 -2.45
N LEU A 208 -19.14 4.50 -3.74
CA LEU A 208 -18.23 5.44 -4.39
C LEU A 208 -18.86 6.84 -4.47
N GLY A 209 -20.14 6.92 -4.82
CA GLY A 209 -20.86 8.18 -4.87
C GLY A 209 -20.81 8.90 -3.52
N LEU A 210 -21.05 8.21 -2.41
CA LEU A 210 -20.99 8.79 -1.06
C LEU A 210 -19.57 9.21 -0.64
N TRP A 211 -18.52 8.50 -1.09
CA TRP A 211 -17.14 8.98 -0.95
C TRP A 211 -16.90 10.29 -1.72
N CYS A 212 -17.40 10.37 -2.96
CA CYS A 212 -17.29 11.57 -3.79
C CYS A 212 -18.08 12.75 -3.23
N ASN A 213 -19.29 12.51 -2.71
CA ASN A 213 -20.08 13.51 -1.99
C ASN A 213 -19.32 14.06 -0.78
N LEU A 214 -18.76 13.18 0.06
CA LEU A 214 -17.97 13.61 1.21
C LEU A 214 -16.80 14.52 0.78
N ALA A 215 -16.09 14.15 -0.28
CA ALA A 215 -14.97 14.95 -0.79
C ALA A 215 -15.44 16.30 -1.39
N ALA A 216 -16.56 16.32 -2.11
CA ALA A 216 -17.17 17.52 -2.66
C ALA A 216 -17.56 18.51 -1.55
N ASP A 217 -18.20 18.00 -0.50
CA ASP A 217 -18.58 18.75 0.69
C ASP A 217 -17.36 19.36 1.37
N MET A 218 -16.31 18.57 1.63
CA MET A 218 -15.09 19.10 2.25
C MET A 218 -14.39 20.14 1.37
N ARG A 219 -14.50 20.02 0.04
CA ARG A 219 -13.96 21.01 -0.90
C ARG A 219 -14.67 22.36 -0.80
N LEU A 220 -16.00 22.37 -0.68
CA LEU A 220 -16.79 23.60 -0.54
C LEU A 220 -16.38 24.39 0.72
N PHE A 221 -16.10 23.69 1.81
CA PHE A 221 -15.70 24.29 3.07
C PHE A 221 -14.17 24.38 3.23
N GLN A 222 -13.35 24.23 2.18
CA GLN A 222 -11.89 24.08 2.32
C GLN A 222 -11.18 25.22 3.09
N SER A 223 -11.74 26.43 3.07
CA SER A 223 -11.27 27.62 3.80
C SER A 223 -11.97 27.85 5.16
N ASN A 224 -12.98 27.07 5.50
CA ASN A 224 -13.75 27.16 6.74
C ASN A 224 -13.66 25.85 7.55
N HIS A 225 -12.68 25.77 8.44
CA HIS A 225 -12.43 24.58 9.26
C HIS A 225 -13.61 24.18 10.16
N PRO A 226 -14.23 25.09 10.94
CA PRO A 226 -15.46 24.76 11.67
C PRO A 226 -16.59 24.27 10.75
N GLY A 227 -16.75 24.90 9.57
CA GLY A 227 -17.73 24.49 8.58
C GLY A 227 -17.51 23.08 8.04
N GLN A 228 -16.25 22.70 7.75
CA GLN A 228 -15.91 21.30 7.41
C GLN A 228 -16.35 20.37 8.54
N LEU A 229 -16.13 20.76 9.80
CA LEU A 229 -16.46 19.92 10.96
C LEU A 229 -17.94 19.65 11.10
N THR A 230 -18.73 20.71 11.03
CA THR A 230 -20.18 20.57 10.98
C THR A 230 -20.62 19.70 9.80
N GLN A 231 -20.08 19.95 8.60
CA GLN A 231 -20.49 19.21 7.41
C GLN A 231 -20.15 17.71 7.49
N PHE A 232 -18.95 17.37 7.94
CA PHE A 232 -18.55 15.98 8.11
C PHE A 232 -19.43 15.25 9.15
N ASN A 233 -19.75 15.90 10.27
CA ASN A 233 -20.61 15.30 11.30
C ASN A 233 -22.05 15.08 10.79
N THR A 234 -22.59 16.03 10.03
CA THR A 234 -23.88 15.89 9.36
C THR A 234 -23.85 14.71 8.37
N TRP A 235 -22.83 14.68 7.51
CA TRP A 235 -22.64 13.60 6.53
C TRP A 235 -22.51 12.23 7.22
N LYS A 236 -21.72 12.14 8.29
CA LYS A 236 -21.50 10.90 9.05
C LYS A 236 -22.79 10.39 9.69
N THR A 237 -23.62 11.29 10.22
CA THR A 237 -24.90 10.94 10.84
C THR A 237 -25.89 10.42 9.79
N ALA A 238 -25.96 11.07 8.63
CA ALA A 238 -26.80 10.64 7.51
C ALA A 238 -26.33 9.31 6.89
N ASN A 239 -25.02 9.03 6.94
CA ASN A 239 -24.39 7.88 6.29
C ASN A 239 -23.72 6.92 7.29
N PHE A 240 -24.37 6.65 8.43
CA PHE A 240 -23.76 5.91 9.55
C PHE A 240 -23.23 4.52 9.19
N SER A 241 -23.82 3.86 8.19
CA SER A 241 -23.42 2.53 7.71
C SER A 241 -22.23 2.57 6.76
N HIS A 242 -21.89 3.75 6.22
CA HIS A 242 -20.81 3.90 5.25
C HIS A 242 -19.43 3.60 5.88
N PRO A 243 -18.49 2.94 5.18
CA PRO A 243 -17.17 2.62 5.72
C PRO A 243 -16.41 3.84 6.26
N ALA A 244 -16.46 4.97 5.55
CA ALA A 244 -15.82 6.21 6.00
C ALA A 244 -16.46 6.84 7.26
N ALA A 245 -17.75 6.56 7.54
CA ALA A 245 -18.39 7.01 8.77
C ALA A 245 -17.89 6.21 9.98
N ARG A 246 -17.69 4.89 9.80
CA ARG A 246 -17.20 3.97 10.84
C ARG A 246 -15.70 4.09 11.09
N THR A 247 -14.93 4.27 10.03
CA THR A 247 -13.47 4.45 10.06
C THR A 247 -13.10 5.67 9.20
N PRO A 248 -13.15 6.89 9.76
CA PRO A 248 -12.87 8.10 8.99
C PRO A 248 -11.41 8.18 8.49
N PRO A 249 -11.17 8.66 7.27
CA PRO A 249 -9.83 8.91 6.76
C PRO A 249 -9.14 10.00 7.59
N SER A 250 -7.83 9.90 7.74
CA SER A 250 -7.01 10.69 8.66
C SER A 250 -6.57 12.08 8.16
N GLY A 251 -6.98 12.47 6.95
CA GLY A 251 -6.69 13.78 6.37
C GLY A 251 -7.22 14.92 7.25
N LYS A 252 -6.33 15.50 8.06
CA LYS A 252 -6.58 16.52 9.11
C LYS A 252 -7.27 16.02 10.40
N THR A 253 -7.26 14.72 10.71
CA THR A 253 -7.97 14.13 11.89
C THR A 253 -7.32 14.24 13.25
N ARG A 254 -6.23 14.99 13.41
CA ARG A 254 -5.84 15.34 14.79
C ARG A 254 -6.90 16.21 15.48
N GLN A 255 -7.73 16.94 14.72
CA GLN A 255 -8.87 17.70 15.25
C GLN A 255 -10.20 16.91 15.26
N TRP A 256 -10.32 15.86 14.43
CA TRP A 256 -11.56 15.09 14.24
C TRP A 256 -11.73 13.90 15.20
N ARG A 257 -10.69 13.57 15.97
CA ARG A 257 -10.66 12.41 16.89
C ARG A 257 -10.84 12.79 18.36
N THR A 258 -10.84 14.07 18.69
CA THR A 258 -10.84 14.56 20.08
C THR A 258 -12.22 14.91 20.63
N TRP A 259 -13.30 14.52 19.96
CA TRP A 259 -14.68 14.68 20.44
C TRP A 259 -15.54 13.49 19.98
#